data_AF-A0AAW1KPK5-F1
#
_entry.id   AF-A0AAW1KPK5-F1
#
_cell.length_a   1.000
_cell.length_b   1.000
_cell.length_c   1.000
_cell.angle_alpha   90.00
_cell.angle_beta   90.00
_cell.angle_gamma   90.00
#
_symmetry.space_group_name_H-M   'P 1'
#
loop_
_entity.id
_entity.type
_entity.pdbx_description
1 polymer ?
#
loop_
_entity_poly.entity_id
_entity_poly.type
_entity_poly.pdbx_seq_one_letter_code
_entity_poly.pdbx_strand_id
1 'polypeptide(L)'
;MNAKAINAIILVYVGCGLNNVFLEYLVRQEPGTGNLITFSQFLFIAIHGFIFTSKFGQAPRIIPLRDYFTLVVLFFITSILNNWVFDFNIPVPLHMIFRAGSLIANMVMGIIILKKRYTFAKFLSVVMISVGIAICTIVSSTNKTSTCTNCDMKIPIDTEKEDADMFWWLIGIILLSASLFLSARMGIYQESIYKTHGKHPSEALYYTHMLSLPAFLIYAPSIIDHMEIVARSEIMEIPIIEYSMPILLFYLIGNVLTQYLCISSVYVLTTECSSLTVTLVITLRKFLSLLFSIMYFKNPFTYIHWIGTALVFVGTLIFTEVLQKLVLVPNTKEKAKTS
;
A
#
# COMPACT_ATOMS: atom_id res chain seq x y z
N MET A 1 -12.54 -2.33 18.00
CA MET A 1 -11.86 -3.33 17.14
C MET A 1 -11.70 -4.61 17.93
N ASN A 2 -11.84 -5.76 17.27
CA ASN A 2 -11.57 -7.05 17.90
C ASN A 2 -10.05 -7.33 17.94
N ALA A 3 -9.64 -8.33 18.73
CA ALA A 3 -8.23 -8.71 18.86
C ALA A 3 -7.61 -9.14 17.53
N LYS A 4 -8.38 -9.79 16.65
CA LYS A 4 -7.92 -10.20 15.31
C LYS A 4 -7.51 -9.00 14.45
N ALA A 5 -8.31 -7.92 14.43
CA ALA A 5 -7.97 -6.71 13.69
C ALA A 5 -6.73 -6.01 14.26
N ILE A 6 -6.57 -5.97 15.58
CA ILE A 6 -5.38 -5.37 16.22
C ILE A 6 -4.12 -6.14 15.81
N ASN A 7 -4.14 -7.47 15.92
CA ASN A 7 -3.01 -8.31 15.51
C ASN A 7 -2.71 -8.14 14.02
N ALA A 8 -3.73 -8.09 13.16
CA ALA A 8 -3.56 -7.85 11.73
C ALA A 8 -2.87 -6.51 11.46
N ILE A 9 -3.23 -5.43 12.17
CA ILE A 9 -2.58 -4.12 12.02
C ILE A 9 -1.10 -4.21 12.38
N ILE A 10 -0.75 -4.81 13.52
CA ILE A 10 0.65 -4.97 13.94
C ILE A 10 1.45 -5.73 12.87
N LEU A 11 0.91 -6.84 12.39
CA LEU A 11 1.55 -7.65 11.34
C LEU A 11 1.63 -6.91 9.99
N VAL A 12 0.68 -6.03 9.66
CA VAL A 12 0.79 -5.14 8.50
C VAL A 12 1.98 -4.20 8.63
N TYR A 13 2.19 -3.57 9.79
CA TYR A 13 3.35 -2.68 9.97
C TYR A 13 4.67 -3.45 9.91
N VAL A 14 4.77 -4.59 10.59
CA VAL A 14 5.99 -5.41 10.61
C VAL A 14 6.26 -6.03 9.23
N GLY A 15 5.31 -6.79 8.68
CA GLY A 15 5.51 -7.54 7.44
C GLY A 15 5.78 -6.64 6.25
N CYS A 16 5.00 -5.56 6.11
CA CYS A 16 5.17 -4.65 4.99
C CYS A 16 6.40 -3.73 5.17
N GLY A 17 6.77 -3.40 6.41
CA GLY A 17 8.00 -2.67 6.72
C GLY A 17 9.25 -3.48 6.35
N LEU A 18 9.31 -4.75 6.78
CA LEU A 18 10.38 -5.67 6.42
C LEU A 18 10.43 -5.94 4.91
N ASN A 19 9.27 -6.11 4.26
CA ASN A 19 9.20 -6.27 2.81
C ASN A 19 9.84 -5.08 2.07
N ASN A 20 9.56 -3.85 2.51
CA ASN A 20 10.16 -2.65 1.90
C ASN A 20 11.69 -2.62 2.05
N VAL A 21 12.23 -3.10 3.17
CA VAL A 21 13.69 -3.20 3.37
C VAL A 21 14.32 -4.17 2.37
N PHE A 22 13.77 -5.39 2.24
CA PHE A 22 14.26 -6.34 1.25
C PHE A 22 14.09 -5.84 -0.19
N LEU A 23 12.97 -5.17 -0.48
CA LEU A 23 12.72 -4.56 -1.78
C LEU A 23 13.78 -3.50 -2.11
N GLU A 24 14.13 -2.66 -1.14
CA GLU A 24 15.14 -1.62 -1.32
C GLU A 24 16.53 -2.22 -1.60
N TYR A 25 16.92 -3.28 -0.90
CA TYR A 25 18.19 -3.97 -1.19
C TYR A 25 18.21 -4.59 -2.59
N LEU A 26 17.11 -5.22 -3.02
CA LEU A 26 17.00 -5.80 -4.37
C LEU A 26 17.08 -4.73 -5.46
N VAL A 27 16.27 -3.67 -5.36
CA VAL A 27 16.18 -2.62 -6.38
C VAL A 27 17.45 -1.77 -6.44
N ARG A 28 18.18 -1.62 -5.31
CA ARG A 28 19.47 -0.92 -5.31
C ARG A 28 20.57 -1.68 -6.04
N GLN A 29 20.56 -3.01 -5.98
CA GLN A 29 21.55 -3.83 -6.68
C GLN A 29 21.13 -4.08 -8.14
N GLU A 30 19.87 -4.43 -8.37
CA GLU A 30 19.33 -4.74 -9.69
C GLU A 30 17.97 -4.04 -9.91
N PRO A 31 17.97 -2.80 -10.45
CA PRO A 31 16.77 -1.97 -10.58
C PRO A 31 15.65 -2.58 -11.44
N GLY A 32 15.98 -3.46 -12.39
CA GLY A 32 15.01 -4.09 -13.31
C GLY A 32 14.25 -5.28 -12.72
N THR A 33 14.56 -5.72 -11.49
CA THR A 33 13.97 -6.91 -10.86
C THR A 33 12.51 -6.79 -10.44
N GLY A 34 11.88 -5.61 -10.57
CA GLY A 34 10.51 -5.37 -10.07
C GLY A 34 9.44 -6.34 -10.57
N ASN A 35 9.48 -6.69 -11.87
CA ASN A 35 8.55 -7.67 -12.46
C ASN A 35 8.76 -9.07 -11.86
N LEU A 36 10.02 -9.47 -11.72
CA LEU A 36 10.40 -10.73 -11.11
C LEU A 36 9.93 -10.81 -9.65
N ILE A 37 10.23 -9.79 -8.84
CA ILE A 37 9.83 -9.74 -7.43
C ILE A 37 8.32 -9.93 -7.29
N THR A 38 7.54 -9.16 -8.06
CA THR A 38 6.08 -9.23 -7.99
C THR A 38 5.55 -10.58 -8.47
N PHE A 39 6.12 -11.14 -9.55
CA PHE A 39 5.78 -12.47 -10.02
C PHE A 39 6.06 -13.55 -8.96
N SER A 40 7.25 -13.55 -8.34
CA SER A 40 7.63 -14.50 -7.29
C SER A 40 6.71 -14.40 -6.07
N GLN A 41 6.30 -13.19 -5.67
CA GLN A 41 5.32 -12.97 -4.60
C GLN A 41 3.97 -13.62 -4.95
N PHE A 42 3.44 -13.34 -6.14
CA PHE A 42 2.14 -13.87 -6.58
C PHE A 42 2.18 -15.39 -6.74
N LEU A 43 3.26 -15.92 -7.31
CA LEU A 43 3.47 -17.35 -7.49
C LEU A 43 3.53 -18.07 -6.15
N PHE A 44 4.30 -17.56 -5.19
CA PHE A 44 4.38 -18.14 -3.85
C PHE A 44 3.01 -18.14 -3.15
N ILE A 45 2.28 -17.02 -3.20
CA ILE A 45 0.94 -16.92 -2.60
C ILE A 45 -0.03 -17.92 -3.26
N ALA A 46 0.03 -18.06 -4.59
CA ALA A 46 -0.81 -19.00 -5.32
C ALA A 46 -0.47 -20.45 -4.97
N ILE A 47 0.80 -20.83 -4.90
CA ILE A 47 1.24 -22.18 -4.51
C ILE A 47 0.84 -22.48 -3.07
N HIS A 48 1.15 -21.57 -2.13
CA HIS A 48 0.77 -21.71 -0.73
C HIS A 48 -0.77 -21.81 -0.59
N GLY A 49 -1.51 -20.97 -1.29
CA GLY A 49 -2.97 -21.00 -1.30
C GLY A 49 -3.52 -22.30 -1.90
N PHE A 50 -2.93 -22.83 -2.97
CA PHE A 50 -3.34 -24.10 -3.58
C PHE A 50 -3.19 -25.28 -2.60
N ILE A 51 -2.08 -25.33 -1.87
CA ILE A 51 -1.78 -26.37 -0.88
C ILE A 51 -2.66 -26.22 0.36
N PHE A 52 -2.61 -25.06 1.03
CA PHE A 52 -3.19 -24.88 2.36
C PHE A 52 -4.63 -24.38 2.36
N THR A 53 -5.04 -23.60 1.36
CA THR A 53 -6.39 -23.03 1.28
C THR A 53 -7.31 -23.87 0.41
N SER A 54 -6.89 -24.17 -0.83
CA SER A 54 -7.69 -24.95 -1.77
C SER A 54 -7.62 -26.45 -1.50
N LYS A 55 -6.68 -26.92 -0.68
CA LYS A 55 -6.41 -28.35 -0.41
C LYS A 55 -6.31 -29.15 -1.71
N PHE A 56 -5.42 -28.74 -2.61
CA PHE A 56 -5.26 -29.35 -3.94
C PHE A 56 -6.57 -29.37 -4.78
N GLY A 57 -7.40 -28.34 -4.66
CA GLY A 57 -8.66 -28.21 -5.39
C GLY A 57 -9.87 -28.88 -4.73
N GLN A 58 -9.71 -29.50 -3.55
CA GLN A 58 -10.78 -30.21 -2.86
C GLN A 58 -11.68 -29.29 -2.01
N ALA A 59 -11.19 -28.12 -1.61
CA ALA A 59 -11.96 -27.19 -0.79
C ALA A 59 -13.06 -26.49 -1.63
N PRO A 60 -14.32 -26.45 -1.17
CA PRO A 60 -15.38 -25.74 -1.87
C PRO A 60 -15.13 -24.24 -1.80
N ARG A 61 -15.37 -23.55 -2.92
CA ARG A 61 -15.28 -22.09 -3.00
C ARG A 61 -16.59 -21.47 -2.52
N ILE A 62 -16.52 -20.51 -1.60
CA ILE A 62 -17.69 -19.85 -1.02
C ILE A 62 -18.02 -18.57 -1.81
N ILE A 63 -17.01 -17.79 -2.17
CA ILE A 63 -17.21 -16.54 -2.92
C ILE A 63 -17.17 -16.83 -4.44
N PRO A 64 -18.16 -16.35 -5.23
CA PRO A 64 -18.17 -16.55 -6.67
C PRO A 64 -16.89 -16.06 -7.36
N LEU A 65 -16.40 -16.82 -8.35
CA LEU A 65 -15.17 -16.47 -9.08
C LEU A 65 -15.29 -15.11 -9.82
N ARG A 66 -16.51 -14.72 -10.20
CA ARG A 66 -16.81 -13.43 -10.85
C ARG A 66 -16.43 -12.23 -9.97
N ASP A 67 -16.61 -12.36 -8.65
CA ASP A 67 -16.25 -11.31 -7.70
C ASP A 67 -14.72 -11.15 -7.61
N TYR A 68 -13.98 -12.27 -7.56
CA TYR A 68 -12.52 -12.23 -7.61
C TYR A 68 -11.99 -11.71 -8.93
N PHE A 69 -12.57 -12.12 -10.05
CA PHE A 69 -12.19 -11.62 -11.36
C PHE A 69 -12.39 -10.09 -11.45
N THR A 70 -13.51 -9.57 -10.95
CA THR A 70 -13.78 -8.14 -10.89
C THR A 70 -12.73 -7.40 -10.03
N LEU A 71 -12.35 -7.98 -8.88
CA LEU A 71 -11.28 -7.41 -8.04
C LEU A 71 -9.92 -7.37 -8.76
N VAL A 72 -9.56 -8.43 -9.47
CA VAL A 72 -8.31 -8.51 -10.24
C VAL A 72 -8.29 -7.48 -11.36
N VAL A 73 -9.39 -7.32 -12.10
CA VAL A 73 -9.50 -6.30 -13.16
C VAL A 73 -9.37 -4.89 -12.59
N LEU A 74 -10.09 -4.59 -11.49
CA LEU A 74 -9.98 -3.29 -10.82
C LEU A 74 -8.55 -3.02 -10.33
N PHE A 75 -7.89 -4.02 -9.73
CA PHE A 75 -6.51 -3.92 -9.30
C PHE A 75 -5.56 -3.65 -10.47
N PHE A 76 -5.70 -4.40 -11.57
CA PHE A 76 -4.83 -4.27 -12.74
C PHE A 76 -4.97 -2.91 -13.42
N ILE A 77 -6.21 -2.46 -13.68
CA ILE A 77 -6.46 -1.12 -14.24
C ILE A 77 -5.88 -0.04 -13.32
N THR A 78 -6.12 -0.14 -12.02
CA THR A 78 -5.57 0.80 -11.03
C THR A 78 -4.04 0.80 -11.03
N SER A 79 -3.41 -0.37 -11.17
CA SER A 79 -1.95 -0.52 -11.22
C SER A 79 -1.37 0.14 -12.48
N ILE A 80 -1.96 -0.13 -13.65
CA ILE A 80 -1.56 0.50 -14.91
C ILE A 80 -1.67 2.02 -14.82
N LEU A 81 -2.83 2.55 -14.39
CA LEU A 81 -3.02 3.99 -14.29
C LEU A 81 -2.02 4.64 -13.33
N ASN A 82 -1.73 4.02 -12.18
CA ASN A 82 -0.75 4.56 -11.24
C ASN A 82 0.68 4.56 -11.78
N ASN A 83 1.04 3.61 -12.64
CA ASN A 83 2.38 3.55 -13.23
C ASN A 83 2.50 4.48 -14.43
N TRP A 84 1.46 4.56 -15.26
CA TRP A 84 1.48 5.35 -16.49
C TRP A 84 1.49 6.86 -16.23
N VAL A 85 0.96 7.30 -15.08
CA VAL A 85 0.95 8.70 -14.63
C VAL A 85 2.35 9.36 -14.67
N PHE A 86 3.43 8.61 -14.48
CA PHE A 86 4.79 9.16 -14.52
C PHE A 86 5.24 9.59 -15.92
N ASP A 87 4.68 8.98 -16.97
CA ASP A 87 4.96 9.35 -18.36
C ASP A 87 4.31 10.69 -18.75
N PHE A 88 3.40 11.19 -17.91
CA PHE A 88 2.71 12.49 -18.07
C PHE A 88 3.32 13.60 -17.20
N ASN A 89 4.63 13.50 -16.91
CA ASN A 89 5.39 14.50 -16.13
C ASN A 89 4.83 14.77 -14.71
N ILE A 90 4.13 13.80 -14.11
CA ILE A 90 3.66 13.92 -12.73
C ILE A 90 4.81 13.59 -11.76
N PRO A 91 5.28 14.54 -10.95
CA PRO A 91 6.39 14.29 -10.05
C PRO A 91 5.96 13.35 -8.91
N VAL A 92 6.86 12.47 -8.49
CA VAL A 92 6.61 11.46 -7.43
C VAL A 92 5.97 12.06 -6.16
N PRO A 93 6.41 13.22 -5.64
CA PRO A 93 5.76 13.89 -4.52
C PRO A 93 4.28 14.20 -4.76
N LEU A 94 3.92 14.70 -5.95
CA LEU A 94 2.52 14.99 -6.30
C LEU A 94 1.68 13.72 -6.34
N HIS A 95 2.21 12.65 -6.93
CA HIS A 95 1.58 11.33 -6.91
C HIS A 95 1.36 10.82 -5.46
N MET A 96 2.32 11.03 -4.55
CA MET A 96 2.16 10.68 -3.13
C MET A 96 1.06 11.49 -2.43
N ILE A 97 0.95 12.80 -2.73
CA ILE A 97 -0.12 13.67 -2.20
C ILE A 97 -1.49 13.17 -2.63
N PHE A 98 -1.67 12.89 -3.94
CA PHE A 98 -2.91 12.33 -4.45
C PHE A 98 -3.24 10.98 -3.79
N ARG A 99 -2.25 10.10 -3.62
CA ARG A 99 -2.45 8.83 -2.90
C ARG A 99 -2.92 9.02 -1.46
N ALA A 100 -2.49 10.06 -0.76
CA ALA A 100 -3.02 10.41 0.57
C ALA A 100 -4.50 10.84 0.52
N GLY A 101 -4.97 11.33 -0.63
CA GLY A 101 -6.37 11.60 -0.93
C GLY A 101 -7.26 10.36 -1.09
N SER A 102 -6.68 9.14 -1.10
CA SER A 102 -7.46 7.89 -1.14
C SER A 102 -8.44 7.75 0.04
N LEU A 103 -8.15 8.35 1.19
CA LEU A 103 -9.07 8.39 2.34
C LEU A 103 -10.34 9.19 2.01
N ILE A 104 -10.18 10.35 1.37
CA ILE A 104 -11.29 11.21 0.95
C ILE A 104 -12.10 10.47 -0.12
N ALA A 105 -11.43 9.90 -1.14
CA ALA A 105 -12.09 9.14 -2.20
C ALA A 105 -12.89 7.94 -1.64
N ASN A 106 -12.32 7.20 -0.68
CA ASN A 106 -12.99 6.08 -0.03
C ASN A 106 -14.20 6.53 0.79
N MET A 107 -14.09 7.64 1.53
CA MET A 107 -15.18 8.21 2.28
C MET A 107 -16.34 8.65 1.36
N VAL A 108 -16.03 9.40 0.29
CA VAL A 108 -17.03 9.86 -0.70
C VAL A 108 -17.72 8.67 -1.36
N MET A 109 -16.95 7.69 -1.87
CA MET A 109 -17.50 6.49 -2.49
C MET A 109 -18.30 5.64 -1.50
N GLY A 110 -17.91 5.62 -0.22
CA GLY A 110 -18.65 4.94 0.84
C GLY A 110 -20.02 5.58 1.11
N ILE A 111 -20.13 6.90 1.00
CA ILE A 111 -21.42 7.63 1.08
C ILE A 111 -22.29 7.29 -0.13
N ILE A 112 -21.72 7.35 -1.34
CA ILE A 112 -22.49 7.15 -2.58
C ILE A 112 -22.96 5.70 -2.75
N ILE A 113 -22.05 4.73 -2.58
CA ILE A 113 -22.30 3.32 -2.92
C ILE A 113 -22.92 2.57 -1.73
N LEU A 114 -22.31 2.66 -0.55
CA LEU A 114 -22.76 1.93 0.64
C LEU A 114 -23.79 2.71 1.46
N LYS A 115 -24.16 3.94 1.04
CA LYS A 115 -25.07 4.84 1.76
C LYS A 115 -24.67 5.04 3.23
N LYS A 116 -23.36 4.99 3.52
CA LYS A 116 -22.84 5.17 4.87
C LYS A 116 -23.01 6.61 5.33
N ARG A 117 -23.32 6.78 6.62
CA ARG A 117 -23.29 8.07 7.30
C ARG A 117 -22.05 8.14 8.18
N TYR A 118 -21.27 9.20 8.02
CA TYR A 118 -20.08 9.45 8.81
C TYR A 118 -20.31 10.65 9.73
N THR A 119 -19.73 10.60 10.93
CA THR A 119 -19.76 11.73 11.86
C THR A 119 -18.87 12.87 11.37
N PHE A 120 -19.19 14.11 11.75
CA PHE A 120 -18.36 15.27 11.42
C PHE A 120 -16.91 15.10 11.87
N ALA A 121 -16.70 14.49 13.05
CA ALA A 121 -15.36 14.16 13.56
C ALA A 121 -14.56 13.29 12.58
N LYS A 122 -15.19 12.30 11.91
CA LYS A 122 -14.51 11.46 10.91
C LYS A 122 -14.15 12.24 9.64
N PHE A 123 -15.00 13.17 9.22
CA PHE A 123 -14.70 14.06 8.10
C PHE A 123 -13.49 14.94 8.42
N LEU A 124 -13.51 15.62 9.57
CA LEU A 124 -12.40 16.45 10.04
C LEU A 124 -11.10 15.63 10.14
N SER A 125 -11.17 14.41 10.68
CA SER A 125 -10.02 13.52 10.80
C SER A 125 -9.39 13.18 9.45
N VAL A 126 -10.20 12.82 8.46
CA VAL A 126 -9.73 12.47 7.12
C VAL A 126 -9.07 13.68 6.44
N VAL A 127 -9.68 14.86 6.54
CA VAL A 127 -9.11 16.10 6.01
C VAL A 127 -7.78 16.42 6.68
N MET A 128 -7.70 16.32 8.02
CA MET A 128 -6.45 16.49 8.75
C MET A 128 -5.40 15.51 8.22
N ILE A 129 -5.64 14.20 8.25
CA ILE A 129 -4.64 13.22 7.79
C ILE A 129 -4.14 13.50 6.36
N SER A 130 -5.05 13.81 5.42
CA SER A 130 -4.67 14.13 4.05
C SER A 130 -3.83 15.41 3.94
N VAL A 131 -4.19 16.49 4.65
CA VAL A 131 -3.42 17.74 4.66
C VAL A 131 -2.05 17.55 5.30
N GLY A 132 -1.96 16.79 6.39
CA GLY A 132 -0.70 16.56 7.10
C GLY A 132 0.31 15.77 6.26
N ILE A 133 -0.17 14.74 5.54
CA ILE A 133 0.67 14.01 4.59
C ILE A 133 1.10 14.92 3.43
N ALA A 134 0.20 15.77 2.93
CA ALA A 134 0.53 16.70 1.86
C ALA A 134 1.64 17.69 2.26
N ILE A 135 1.51 18.30 3.46
CA ILE A 135 2.52 19.21 4.01
C ILE A 135 3.88 18.51 4.12
N CYS A 136 3.94 17.34 4.77
CA CYS A 136 5.20 16.61 4.91
C CYS A 136 5.80 16.24 3.56
N THR A 137 4.97 15.81 2.60
CA THR A 137 5.44 15.40 1.27
C THR A 137 6.03 16.58 0.49
N ILE A 138 5.36 17.74 0.50
CA ILE A 138 5.84 18.95 -0.18
C ILE A 138 7.20 19.37 0.37
N VAL A 139 7.31 19.52 1.69
CA VAL A 139 8.56 19.99 2.32
C VAL A 139 9.69 18.97 2.14
N SER A 140 9.39 17.68 2.24
CA SER A 140 10.36 16.62 1.95
C SER A 140 10.84 16.64 0.50
N SER A 141 9.97 17.00 -0.45
CA SER A 141 10.36 17.10 -1.86
C SER A 141 11.25 18.30 -2.16
N THR A 142 11.02 19.44 -1.49
CA THR A 142 11.82 20.66 -1.63
C THR A 142 13.20 20.53 -0.98
N ASN A 143 13.32 19.73 0.10
CA ASN A 143 14.56 19.54 0.84
C ASN A 143 15.48 18.44 0.27
N LYS A 144 15.08 17.74 -0.80
CA LYS A 144 16.02 16.88 -1.52
C LYS A 144 17.01 17.79 -2.24
N THR A 145 18.14 18.06 -1.58
CA THR A 145 19.32 18.65 -2.22
C THR A 145 19.59 17.86 -3.50
N SER A 146 19.63 18.54 -4.62
CA SER A 146 19.77 18.02 -5.96
C SER A 146 20.89 16.98 -6.08
N THR A 147 20.58 15.68 -5.91
CA THR A 147 21.33 14.61 -6.59
C THR A 147 20.77 14.50 -8.01
N CYS A 148 20.85 15.60 -8.76
CA CYS A 148 20.57 15.66 -10.19
C CYS A 148 21.93 15.64 -10.87
N THR A 149 22.37 14.49 -11.38
CA THR A 149 23.65 14.34 -12.08
C THR A 149 23.61 14.86 -13.52
N ASN A 150 22.72 15.81 -13.87
CA ASN A 150 22.71 16.59 -15.14
C ASN A 150 21.43 17.44 -15.25
N CYS A 151 21.21 18.39 -14.35
CA CYS A 151 20.07 19.31 -14.45
C CYS A 151 20.56 20.77 -14.54
N ASP A 152 21.50 20.99 -15.45
CA ASP A 152 21.79 22.30 -16.06
C ASP A 152 21.61 22.17 -17.58
N MET A 153 20.35 22.21 -18.01
CA MET A 153 20.02 22.71 -19.34
C MET A 153 18.82 23.65 -19.20
N LYS A 154 19.11 24.95 -19.18
CA LYS A 154 18.14 25.96 -19.60
C LYS A 154 17.83 25.70 -21.07
N ILE A 155 16.72 25.00 -21.33
CA ILE A 155 16.15 24.89 -22.67
C ILE A 155 15.46 26.23 -22.97
N PRO A 156 15.63 26.83 -24.16
CA PRO A 156 14.91 28.03 -24.55
C PRO A 156 13.41 27.78 -24.53
N ILE A 157 12.66 28.74 -24.00
CA ILE A 157 11.19 28.71 -23.94
C ILE A 157 10.68 28.98 -25.36
N ASP A 158 10.28 27.92 -26.07
CA ASP A 158 9.42 28.01 -27.25
C ASP A 158 7.97 27.94 -26.76
N THR A 159 7.21 29.00 -26.97
CA THR A 159 5.84 29.20 -26.46
C THR A 159 4.82 28.13 -26.92
N GLU A 160 5.13 27.36 -27.98
CA GLU A 160 4.28 26.25 -28.44
C GLU A 160 4.45 24.95 -27.64
N LYS A 161 5.57 24.77 -26.90
CA LYS A 161 5.81 23.58 -26.06
C LYS A 161 5.08 23.66 -24.71
N GLU A 162 4.82 24.87 -24.21
CA GLU A 162 4.21 25.11 -22.90
C GLU A 162 2.73 24.66 -22.84
N ASP A 163 1.97 24.89 -23.92
CA ASP A 163 0.57 24.46 -24.02
C ASP A 163 0.43 22.92 -24.13
N ALA A 164 1.34 22.28 -24.87
CA ALA A 164 1.37 20.83 -25.01
C ALA A 164 1.76 20.16 -23.67
N ASP A 165 2.73 20.72 -22.95
CA ASP A 165 3.17 20.23 -21.64
C ASP A 165 2.06 20.37 -20.59
N MET A 166 1.32 21.48 -20.61
CA MET A 166 0.16 21.68 -19.74
C MET A 166 -0.98 20.69 -20.03
N PHE A 167 -1.24 20.39 -21.30
CA PHE A 167 -2.25 19.41 -21.71
C PHE A 167 -1.92 18.00 -21.20
N TRP A 168 -0.68 17.53 -21.40
CA TRP A 168 -0.26 16.22 -20.92
C TRP A 168 -0.25 16.12 -19.40
N TRP A 169 0.18 17.19 -18.72
CA TRP A 169 0.09 17.27 -17.26
C TRP A 169 -1.36 17.16 -16.76
N LEU A 170 -2.31 17.85 -17.40
CA LEU A 170 -3.73 17.76 -17.07
C LEU A 170 -4.27 16.34 -17.27
N ILE A 171 -3.88 15.66 -18.35
CA ILE A 171 -4.20 14.23 -18.56
C ILE A 171 -3.65 13.39 -17.40
N GLY A 172 -2.41 13.63 -16.98
CA GLY A 172 -1.81 12.97 -15.82
C GLY A 172 -2.63 13.14 -14.54
N ILE A 173 -3.13 14.35 -14.27
CA ILE A 173 -4.01 14.65 -13.12
C ILE A 173 -5.35 13.91 -13.22
N ILE A 174 -5.96 13.84 -14.41
CA ILE A 174 -7.21 13.11 -14.64
C ILE A 174 -7.00 11.61 -14.40
N LEU A 175 -5.93 11.02 -14.95
CA LEU A 175 -5.58 9.60 -14.76
C LEU A 175 -5.33 9.27 -13.29
N LEU A 176 -4.60 10.14 -12.59
CA LEU A 176 -4.31 9.99 -11.17
C LEU A 176 -5.58 10.10 -10.33
N SER A 177 -6.48 11.02 -10.66
CA SER A 177 -7.78 11.14 -9.99
C SER A 177 -8.64 9.90 -10.23
N ALA A 178 -8.69 9.39 -11.46
CA ALA A 178 -9.41 8.17 -11.80
C ALA A 178 -8.85 6.94 -11.03
N SER A 179 -7.53 6.81 -10.92
CA SER A 179 -6.89 5.72 -10.19
C SER A 179 -7.24 5.74 -8.69
N LEU A 180 -7.40 6.92 -8.08
CA LEU A 180 -7.84 7.05 -6.68
C LEU A 180 -9.27 6.54 -6.47
N PHE A 181 -10.20 6.93 -7.33
CA PHE A 181 -11.59 6.48 -7.21
C PHE A 181 -11.75 4.99 -7.52
N LEU A 182 -10.97 4.45 -8.46
CA LEU A 182 -10.92 3.01 -8.72
C LEU A 182 -10.33 2.23 -7.53
N SER A 183 -9.26 2.74 -6.91
CA SER A 183 -8.68 2.18 -5.68
C SER A 183 -9.71 2.13 -4.54
N ALA A 184 -10.45 3.23 -4.35
CA ALA A 184 -11.52 3.33 -3.37
C ALA A 184 -12.67 2.34 -3.68
N ARG A 185 -13.08 2.26 -4.94
CA ARG A 185 -14.11 1.32 -5.42
C ARG A 185 -13.72 -0.13 -5.15
N MET A 186 -12.47 -0.51 -5.42
CA MET A 186 -11.95 -1.85 -5.15
C MET A 186 -12.09 -2.22 -3.67
N GLY A 187 -11.62 -1.36 -2.76
CA GLY A 187 -11.73 -1.62 -1.32
C GLY A 187 -13.17 -1.70 -0.82
N ILE A 188 -14.06 -0.84 -1.34
CA ILE A 188 -15.50 -0.86 -1.01
C ILE A 188 -16.16 -2.14 -1.52
N TYR A 189 -15.77 -2.60 -2.71
CA TYR A 189 -16.28 -3.84 -3.28
C TYR A 189 -15.82 -5.06 -2.46
N GLN A 190 -14.56 -5.09 -2.00
CA GLN A 190 -14.10 -6.10 -1.03
C GLN A 190 -14.95 -6.10 0.25
N GLU A 191 -15.20 -4.92 0.84
CA GLU A 191 -16.06 -4.80 2.02
C GLU A 191 -17.47 -5.34 1.76
N SER A 192 -18.04 -5.08 0.57
CA SER A 192 -19.36 -5.58 0.19
C SER A 192 -19.38 -7.10 0.06
N ILE A 193 -18.40 -7.70 -0.62
CA ILE A 193 -18.30 -9.15 -0.82
C ILE A 193 -18.23 -9.87 0.53
N TYR A 194 -17.43 -9.37 1.47
CA TYR A 194 -17.28 -10.01 2.78
C TYR A 194 -18.50 -9.85 3.68
N LYS A 195 -19.32 -8.82 3.45
CA LYS A 195 -20.63 -8.68 4.12
C LYS A 195 -21.65 -9.68 3.59
N THR A 196 -21.65 -9.96 2.28
CA THR A 196 -22.66 -10.84 1.66
C THR A 196 -22.28 -12.31 1.77
N HIS A 197 -21.00 -12.66 1.62
CA HIS A 197 -20.52 -14.04 1.55
C HIS A 197 -19.78 -14.51 2.81
N GLY A 198 -19.56 -13.62 3.78
CA GLY A 198 -18.80 -13.93 4.99
C GLY A 198 -17.30 -13.67 4.84
N LYS A 199 -16.56 -13.94 5.94
CA LYS A 199 -15.15 -13.58 6.09
C LYS A 199 -14.24 -14.75 5.69
N HIS A 200 -13.70 -14.69 4.48
CA HIS A 200 -12.80 -15.72 3.94
C HIS A 200 -11.48 -15.10 3.43
N PRO A 201 -10.61 -14.61 4.33
CA PRO A 201 -9.41 -13.87 3.93
C PRO A 201 -8.41 -14.73 3.16
N SER A 202 -8.19 -15.99 3.56
CA SER A 202 -7.27 -16.90 2.87
C SER A 202 -7.77 -17.30 1.48
N GLU A 203 -9.08 -17.55 1.34
CA GLU A 203 -9.70 -17.83 0.04
C GLU A 203 -9.53 -16.65 -0.91
N ALA A 204 -9.83 -15.45 -0.42
CA ALA A 204 -9.70 -14.24 -1.22
C ALA A 204 -8.25 -13.93 -1.59
N LEU A 205 -7.31 -14.14 -0.67
CA LEU A 205 -5.89 -14.00 -0.94
C LEU A 205 -5.45 -14.96 -2.05
N TYR A 206 -5.83 -16.24 -1.96
CA TYR A 206 -5.47 -17.25 -2.96
C TYR A 206 -6.02 -16.93 -4.35
N TYR A 207 -7.34 -16.76 -4.49
CA TYR A 207 -7.97 -16.60 -5.81
C TYR A 207 -7.54 -15.31 -6.51
N THR A 208 -7.39 -14.20 -5.78
CA THR A 208 -6.97 -12.94 -6.40
C THR A 208 -5.55 -13.00 -6.96
N HIS A 209 -4.61 -13.65 -6.26
CA HIS A 209 -3.23 -13.79 -6.73
C HIS A 209 -3.13 -14.84 -7.85
N MET A 210 -3.80 -15.98 -7.69
CA MET A 210 -3.85 -17.02 -8.73
C MET A 210 -4.43 -16.49 -10.05
N LEU A 211 -5.56 -15.78 -10.00
CA LEU A 211 -6.20 -15.23 -11.20
C LEU A 211 -5.40 -14.10 -11.85
N SER A 212 -4.49 -13.47 -11.11
CA SER A 212 -3.61 -12.43 -11.65
C SER A 212 -2.38 -12.99 -12.37
N LEU A 213 -1.99 -14.25 -12.10
CA LEU A 213 -0.79 -14.87 -12.68
C LEU A 213 -0.74 -14.84 -14.23
N PRO A 214 -1.84 -15.12 -14.97
CA PRO A 214 -1.80 -15.06 -16.44
C PRO A 214 -1.38 -13.71 -17.00
N ALA A 215 -1.63 -12.60 -16.28
CA ALA A 215 -1.22 -11.27 -16.73
C ALA A 215 0.31 -11.09 -16.75
N PHE A 216 1.06 -11.90 -15.99
CA PHE A 216 2.53 -11.85 -15.97
C PHE A 216 3.16 -12.44 -17.24
N LEU A 217 2.40 -13.14 -18.08
CA LEU A 217 2.89 -13.62 -19.39
C LEU A 217 3.37 -12.48 -20.29
N ILE A 218 2.79 -11.28 -20.15
CA ILE A 218 3.20 -10.07 -20.87
C ILE A 218 4.63 -9.66 -20.49
N TYR A 219 5.05 -9.95 -19.24
CA TYR A 219 6.35 -9.59 -18.69
C TYR A 219 7.32 -10.78 -18.63
N ALA A 220 6.98 -11.92 -19.24
CA ALA A 220 7.76 -13.15 -19.15
C ALA A 220 9.25 -12.99 -19.57
N PRO A 221 9.60 -12.27 -20.66
CA PRO A 221 11.00 -12.08 -21.03
C PRO A 221 11.80 -11.38 -19.92
N SER A 222 11.26 -10.27 -19.40
CA SER A 222 11.86 -9.53 -18.29
C SER A 222 12.01 -10.40 -17.03
N ILE A 223 11.05 -11.27 -16.73
CA ILE A 223 11.13 -12.17 -15.56
C ILE A 223 12.27 -13.19 -15.74
N ILE A 224 12.39 -13.80 -16.91
CA ILE A 224 13.40 -14.83 -17.20
C ILE A 224 14.80 -14.23 -17.15
N ASP A 225 15.02 -13.08 -17.78
CA ASP A 225 16.32 -12.41 -17.81
C ASP A 225 16.81 -12.08 -16.39
N HIS A 226 15.93 -11.52 -15.56
CA HIS A 226 16.30 -11.15 -14.19
C HIS A 226 16.44 -12.36 -13.26
N MET A 227 15.79 -13.50 -13.56
CA MET A 227 16.03 -14.74 -12.81
C MET A 227 17.46 -15.25 -12.99
N GLU A 228 17.99 -15.16 -14.22
CA GLU A 228 19.37 -15.56 -14.51
C GLU A 228 20.37 -14.65 -13.80
N ILE A 229 20.12 -13.34 -13.78
CA ILE A 229 20.93 -12.35 -13.06
C ILE A 229 20.93 -12.65 -11.54
N VAL A 230 19.74 -12.86 -10.96
CA VAL A 230 19.60 -13.18 -9.54
C VAL A 230 20.34 -14.48 -9.18
N ALA A 231 20.23 -15.51 -10.03
CA ALA A 231 20.86 -16.81 -9.80
C ALA A 231 22.40 -16.76 -9.91
N ARG A 232 22.95 -15.82 -10.69
CA ARG A 232 24.40 -15.63 -10.86
C ARG A 232 25.02 -14.59 -9.94
N SER A 233 24.23 -13.98 -9.05
CA SER A 233 24.73 -13.00 -8.10
C SER A 233 25.77 -13.59 -7.14
N GLU A 234 26.54 -12.70 -6.50
CA GLU A 234 27.60 -13.08 -5.57
C GLU A 234 27.09 -14.01 -4.48
N ILE A 235 27.88 -15.03 -4.16
CA ILE A 235 27.53 -16.04 -3.17
C ILE A 235 27.77 -15.45 -1.77
N MET A 236 26.75 -15.53 -0.92
CA MET A 236 26.83 -15.20 0.49
C MET A 236 26.78 -16.49 1.31
N GLU A 237 27.70 -16.63 2.27
CA GLU A 237 27.62 -17.67 3.30
C GLU A 237 26.69 -17.22 4.42
N ILE A 238 25.67 -18.01 4.71
CA ILE A 238 24.76 -17.75 5.83
C ILE A 238 25.42 -18.32 7.10
N PRO A 239 25.93 -17.48 8.03
CA PRO A 239 26.77 -17.95 9.14
C PRO A 239 26.07 -18.91 10.11
N ILE A 240 24.74 -18.94 10.07
CA ILE A 240 23.89 -19.71 10.99
C ILE A 240 23.57 -21.10 10.43
N ILE A 241 23.62 -21.29 9.10
CA ILE A 241 23.09 -22.49 8.42
C ILE A 241 24.21 -23.24 7.66
N GLU A 242 25.45 -22.71 7.64
CA GLU A 242 26.58 -23.24 6.85
C GLU A 242 26.17 -23.51 5.38
N TYR A 243 25.27 -22.66 4.87
CA TYR A 243 24.70 -22.78 3.54
C TYR A 243 25.06 -21.54 2.73
N SER A 244 25.51 -21.78 1.50
CA SER A 244 25.95 -20.73 0.59
C SER A 244 24.91 -20.56 -0.52
N MET A 245 24.45 -19.33 -0.74
CA MET A 245 23.50 -19.03 -1.81
C MET A 245 23.72 -17.63 -2.40
N PRO A 246 23.25 -17.37 -3.63
CA PRO A 246 23.34 -16.05 -4.24
C PRO A 246 22.63 -14.99 -3.37
N ILE A 247 23.29 -13.86 -3.14
CA ILE A 247 22.80 -12.80 -2.24
C ILE A 247 21.45 -12.23 -2.68
N LEU A 248 21.24 -12.06 -3.99
CA LEU A 248 19.97 -11.56 -4.52
C LEU A 248 18.85 -12.58 -4.33
N LEU A 249 19.16 -13.88 -4.37
CA LEU A 249 18.18 -14.92 -4.10
C LEU A 249 17.75 -14.92 -2.63
N PHE A 250 18.70 -14.70 -1.71
CA PHE A 250 18.39 -14.53 -0.29
C PHE A 250 17.43 -13.35 -0.06
N TYR A 251 17.72 -12.18 -0.64
CA TYR A 251 16.83 -11.03 -0.53
C TYR A 251 15.48 -11.24 -1.21
N LEU A 252 15.43 -11.95 -2.35
CA LEU A 252 14.18 -12.30 -3.04
C LEU A 252 13.29 -13.20 -2.15
N ILE A 253 13.87 -14.23 -1.53
CA ILE A 253 13.13 -15.11 -0.61
C ILE A 253 12.63 -14.32 0.60
N GLY A 254 13.49 -13.49 1.21
CA GLY A 254 13.11 -12.61 2.31
C GLY A 254 11.96 -11.68 1.92
N ASN A 255 12.02 -11.09 0.73
CA ASN A 255 10.98 -10.23 0.18
C ASN A 255 9.65 -10.98 -0.01
N VAL A 256 9.68 -12.18 -0.59
CA VAL A 256 8.47 -13.00 -0.84
C VAL A 256 7.80 -13.42 0.48
N LEU A 257 8.57 -13.88 1.46
CA LEU A 257 8.04 -14.32 2.76
C LEU A 257 7.43 -13.15 3.55
N THR A 258 8.14 -12.02 3.59
CA THR A 258 7.63 -10.81 4.27
C THR A 258 6.44 -10.20 3.54
N GLN A 259 6.40 -10.28 2.20
CA GLN A 259 5.22 -9.89 1.42
C GLN A 259 4.02 -10.76 1.76
N TYR A 260 4.19 -12.09 1.83
CA TYR A 260 3.11 -12.99 2.20
C TYR A 260 2.53 -12.62 3.57
N LEU A 261 3.40 -12.37 4.57
CA LEU A 261 2.97 -11.90 5.89
C LEU A 261 2.21 -10.57 5.82
N CYS A 262 2.74 -9.60 5.07
CA CYS A 262 2.12 -8.29 4.84
C CYS A 262 0.71 -8.43 4.25
N ILE A 263 0.59 -9.08 3.09
CA ILE A 263 -0.65 -9.10 2.33
C ILE A 263 -1.70 -10.02 2.99
N SER A 264 -1.30 -11.14 3.58
CA SER A 264 -2.20 -12.00 4.36
C SER A 264 -2.83 -11.21 5.52
N SER A 265 -2.03 -10.39 6.21
CA SER A 265 -2.53 -9.51 7.28
C SER A 265 -3.44 -8.41 6.76
N VAL A 266 -3.17 -7.83 5.58
CA VAL A 266 -4.08 -6.88 4.92
C VAL A 266 -5.42 -7.53 4.58
N TYR A 267 -5.43 -8.76 4.07
CA TYR A 267 -6.67 -9.48 3.77
C TYR A 267 -7.47 -9.85 5.03
N VAL A 268 -6.80 -10.19 6.14
CA VAL A 268 -7.49 -10.31 7.43
C VAL A 268 -8.11 -8.96 7.82
N LEU A 269 -7.35 -7.87 7.72
CA LEU A 269 -7.84 -6.53 8.05
C LEU A 269 -9.04 -6.09 7.19
N THR A 270 -9.05 -6.42 5.89
CA THR A 270 -10.18 -6.09 4.99
C THR A 270 -11.45 -6.86 5.33
N THR A 271 -11.33 -8.06 5.89
CA THR A 271 -12.51 -8.82 6.36
C THR A 271 -13.02 -8.37 7.74
N GLU A 272 -12.16 -7.76 8.56
CA GLU A 272 -12.49 -7.37 9.94
C GLU A 272 -12.84 -5.89 10.10
N CYS A 273 -12.46 -5.04 9.16
CA CYS A 273 -12.63 -3.59 9.24
C CYS A 273 -13.30 -3.02 7.97
N SER A 274 -13.79 -1.79 8.09
CA SER A 274 -14.33 -1.07 6.94
C SER A 274 -13.22 -0.70 5.95
N SER A 275 -13.56 -0.55 4.67
CA SER A 275 -12.63 -0.12 3.62
C SER A 275 -11.91 1.19 3.96
N LEU A 276 -12.61 2.13 4.62
CA LEU A 276 -12.03 3.38 5.09
C LEU A 276 -10.96 3.17 6.17
N THR A 277 -11.21 2.26 7.12
CA THR A 277 -10.25 1.91 8.18
C THR A 277 -9.02 1.21 7.60
N VAL A 278 -9.21 0.29 6.65
CA VAL A 278 -8.10 -0.38 5.94
C VAL A 278 -7.24 0.66 5.22
N THR A 279 -7.89 1.58 4.49
CA THR A 279 -7.22 2.68 3.78
C THR A 279 -6.42 3.56 4.74
N LEU A 280 -6.95 3.83 5.94
CA LEU A 280 -6.23 4.56 6.99
C LEU A 280 -4.96 3.83 7.42
N VAL A 281 -5.06 2.55 7.78
CA VAL A 281 -3.91 1.76 8.24
C VAL A 281 -2.82 1.69 7.16
N ILE A 282 -3.19 1.45 5.91
CA ILE A 282 -2.23 1.40 4.80
C ILE A 282 -1.60 2.77 4.53
N THR A 283 -2.37 3.85 4.63
CA THR A 283 -1.87 5.22 4.46
C THR A 283 -0.90 5.59 5.57
N LEU A 284 -1.23 5.30 6.83
CA LEU A 284 -0.36 5.53 7.98
C LEU A 284 0.93 4.72 7.89
N ARG A 285 0.86 3.46 7.44
CA ARG A 285 2.05 2.66 7.14
C ARG A 285 3.00 3.37 6.19
N LYS A 286 2.50 3.83 5.03
CA LYS A 286 3.31 4.56 4.04
C LYS A 286 3.90 5.85 4.63
N PHE A 287 3.11 6.57 5.41
CA PHE A 287 3.56 7.78 6.09
C PHE A 287 4.68 7.51 7.11
N LEU A 288 4.55 6.47 7.94
CA LEU A 288 5.61 6.08 8.87
C LEU A 288 6.90 5.64 8.16
N SER A 289 6.78 4.92 7.04
CA SER A 289 7.95 4.58 6.20
C SER A 289 8.65 5.83 5.67
N LEU A 290 7.90 6.87 5.28
CA LEU A 290 8.44 8.16 4.87
C LEU A 290 9.16 8.86 6.04
N LEU A 291 8.56 8.92 7.23
CA LEU A 291 9.22 9.51 8.40
C LEU A 291 10.50 8.76 8.77
N PHE A 292 10.45 7.44 8.78
CA PHE A 292 11.63 6.60 9.03
C PHE A 292 12.73 6.88 8.01
N SER A 293 12.38 6.97 6.72
CA SER A 293 13.32 7.31 5.65
C SER A 293 14.00 8.66 5.90
N ILE A 294 13.24 9.72 6.23
CA ILE A 294 13.81 11.05 6.52
C ILE A 294 14.80 10.98 7.69
N MET A 295 14.43 10.32 8.78
CA MET A 295 15.27 10.17 9.96
C MET A 295 16.52 9.33 9.68
N TYR A 296 16.36 8.21 8.96
CA TYR A 296 17.45 7.28 8.65
C TYR A 296 18.48 7.91 7.71
N PHE A 297 18.04 8.60 6.66
CA PHE A 297 18.94 9.31 5.73
C PHE A 297 19.45 10.66 6.28
N LYS A 298 19.13 10.99 7.55
CA LYS A 298 19.55 12.23 8.21
C LYS A 298 19.18 13.50 7.43
N ASN A 299 18.06 13.47 6.71
CA ASN A 299 17.53 14.65 6.05
C ASN A 299 17.02 15.65 7.10
N PRO A 300 17.16 16.97 6.89
CA PRO A 300 16.78 17.98 7.88
C PRO A 300 15.27 17.94 8.14
N PHE A 301 14.89 17.49 9.33
CA PHE A 301 13.50 17.46 9.79
C PHE A 301 13.08 18.84 10.28
N THR A 302 12.53 19.65 9.38
CA THR A 302 12.13 21.03 9.68
C THR A 302 10.91 21.12 10.60
N TYR A 303 10.68 22.29 11.21
CA TYR A 303 9.48 22.56 12.01
C TYR A 303 8.16 22.28 11.25
N ILE A 304 8.14 22.45 9.93
CA ILE A 304 6.95 22.18 9.11
C ILE A 304 6.64 20.67 9.06
N HIS A 305 7.66 19.80 9.07
CA HIS A 305 7.44 18.35 9.18
C HIS A 305 6.80 17.97 10.53
N TRP A 306 7.15 18.66 11.62
CA TRP A 306 6.50 18.46 12.92
C TRP A 306 5.03 18.84 12.88
N ILE A 307 4.68 19.96 12.25
CA ILE A 307 3.28 20.39 12.08
C ILE A 307 2.49 19.34 11.27
N GLY A 308 3.01 18.91 10.12
CA GLY A 308 2.36 17.88 9.31
C GLY A 308 2.19 16.55 10.06
N THR A 309 3.22 16.13 10.79
CA THR A 309 3.20 14.89 11.61
C THR A 309 2.19 14.97 12.75
N ALA A 310 2.14 16.09 13.47
CA ALA A 310 1.17 16.32 14.54
C ALA A 310 -0.26 16.26 14.00
N LEU A 311 -0.50 16.84 12.82
CA LEU A 311 -1.81 16.87 12.21
C LEU A 311 -2.27 15.48 11.72
N VAL A 312 -1.38 14.64 11.19
CA VAL A 312 -1.66 13.22 10.90
C VAL A 312 -1.97 12.43 12.19
N PHE A 313 -1.18 12.64 13.25
CA PHE A 313 -1.35 11.93 14.52
C PHE A 313 -2.67 12.29 15.20
N VAL A 314 -2.96 13.59 15.34
CA VAL A 314 -4.22 14.08 15.93
C VAL A 314 -5.42 13.61 15.10
N GLY A 315 -5.36 13.73 13.77
CA GLY A 315 -6.42 13.24 12.89
C GLY A 315 -6.67 11.74 13.07
N THR A 316 -5.61 10.94 13.26
CA THR A 316 -5.72 9.50 13.52
C THR A 316 -6.38 9.20 14.86
N LEU A 317 -6.03 9.95 15.92
CA LEU A 317 -6.64 9.79 17.25
C LEU A 317 -8.14 10.13 17.25
N ILE A 318 -8.53 11.18 16.53
CA ILE A 318 -9.95 11.55 16.36
C ILE A 318 -10.67 10.46 15.55
N PHE A 319 -10.07 9.96 14.46
CA PHE A 319 -10.68 8.92 13.61
C PHE A 319 -10.94 7.62 14.37
N THR A 320 -9.97 7.19 15.18
CA THR A 320 -10.02 5.93 15.92
C THR A 320 -10.87 6.01 17.19
N GLU A 321 -11.40 7.19 17.51
CA GLU A 321 -12.22 7.47 18.70
C GLU A 321 -11.51 7.08 20.00
N VAL A 322 -10.16 6.97 19.98
CA VAL A 322 -9.34 6.56 21.13
C VAL A 322 -9.47 7.57 22.27
N LEU A 323 -9.47 8.86 21.95
CA LEU A 323 -9.69 9.94 22.91
C LEU A 323 -11.05 9.83 23.60
N GLN A 324 -12.11 9.50 22.86
CA GLN A 324 -13.46 9.34 23.44
C GLN A 324 -13.52 8.14 24.37
N LYS A 325 -12.85 7.04 24.04
CA LYS A 325 -12.78 5.86 24.91
C LYS A 325 -11.93 6.08 26.15
N LEU A 326 -10.84 6.86 26.07
CA LEU A 326 -10.02 7.20 27.23
C LEU A 326 -10.73 8.17 28.19
N VAL A 327 -11.54 9.09 27.65
CA VAL A 327 -12.33 10.05 28.44
C VAL A 327 -13.61 9.42 28.99
N LEU A 328 -14.20 8.42 28.30
CA LEU A 328 -15.43 7.72 28.70
C LEU A 328 -15.17 6.38 29.42
N VAL A 329 -14.01 6.16 30.02
CA VAL A 329 -13.87 5.21 31.13
C VAL A 329 -14.09 5.99 32.43
N PRO A 330 -15.35 6.18 32.89
CA PRO A 330 -15.56 6.57 34.27
C PRO A 330 -15.21 5.39 35.18
N ASN A 331 -14.78 5.70 36.39
CA ASN A 331 -14.49 4.78 37.49
C ASN A 331 -15.61 3.76 37.77
N THR A 332 -15.73 2.67 37.00
CA THR A 332 -16.65 1.55 37.31
C THR A 332 -16.00 0.48 38.18
N LYS A 333 -15.07 0.86 39.08
CA LYS A 333 -14.49 -0.05 40.08
C LYS A 333 -14.91 0.24 41.53
N GLU A 334 -15.75 1.25 41.80
CA GLU A 334 -15.98 1.71 43.19
C GLU A 334 -17.43 1.57 43.71
N LYS A 335 -18.29 0.77 43.08
CA LYS A 335 -19.67 0.54 43.59
C LYS A 335 -20.11 -0.94 43.69
N ALA A 336 -19.17 -1.88 43.80
CA ALA A 336 -19.48 -3.29 44.03
C ALA A 336 -19.03 -3.81 45.42
N LYS A 337 -18.82 -2.92 46.39
CA LYS A 337 -18.53 -3.27 47.79
C LYS A 337 -19.25 -2.34 48.77
N THR A 338 -20.57 -2.28 48.68
CA THR A 338 -21.49 -1.94 49.79
C THR A 338 -22.90 -2.03 49.24
N SER A 339 -23.49 -3.22 49.25
CA SER A 339 -24.78 -3.47 49.90
C SER A 339 -25.07 -4.95 49.96
#